data_AF-A0A965ACV8-F1
#
_entry.id   AF-A0A965ACV8-F1
#
_cell.length_a   1.000
_cell.length_b   1.000
_cell.length_c   1.000
_cell.angle_alpha   90.00
_cell.angle_beta   90.00
_cell.angle_gamma   90.00
#
_symmetry.space_group_name_H-M   'P 1'
#
loop_
_entity.id
_entity.type
_entity.pdbx_description
1 polymer ?
#
loop_
_entity_poly.entity_id
_entity_poly.type
_entity_poly.pdbx_seq_one_letter_code
_entity_poly.pdbx_strand_id
1 'polypeptide(L)'
;MSSVFMVYLRGYWLNRITPQGGYDRNSLPTLAMNGVQWFIVYALPLIFVHHLVLFFVEAGGTMYFWFTLFKVLMSTLFTLAALIIAQLLFSR
;
A
#
# COMPACT_ATOMS: atom_id res chain seq x y z
N MET A 1 5.32 -7.50 -13.73
CA MET A 1 4.44 -6.41 -14.20
C MET A 1 3.92 -5.55 -13.04
N SER A 2 3.17 -6.10 -12.07
CA SER A 2 2.61 -5.32 -10.94
C SER A 2 3.66 -4.65 -10.03
N SER A 3 4.80 -5.31 -9.75
CA SER A 3 5.84 -4.73 -8.90
C SER A 3 6.51 -3.48 -9.48
N VAL A 4 6.63 -3.39 -10.81
CA VAL A 4 7.23 -2.22 -11.47
C VAL A 4 6.30 -1.01 -11.38
N PHE A 5 5.00 -1.24 -11.59
CA PHE A 5 3.96 -0.23 -11.40
C PHE A 5 3.93 0.28 -9.96
N MET A 6 4.07 -0.62 -8.99
CA MET A 6 4.17 -0.24 -7.57
C MET A 6 5.37 0.67 -7.27
N VAL A 7 6.54 0.43 -7.89
CA VAL A 7 7.73 1.27 -7.69
C VAL A 7 7.52 2.68 -8.21
N TYR A 8 6.90 2.84 -9.38
CA TYR A 8 6.54 4.17 -9.92
C TYR A 8 5.46 4.86 -9.07
N LEU A 9 4.42 4.13 -8.68
CA LEU A 9 3.32 4.66 -7.87
C LEU A 9 3.81 5.11 -6.49
N ARG A 10 4.74 4.37 -5.88
CA ARG A 10 5.36 4.72 -4.60
C ARG A 10 6.04 6.08 -4.64
N GLY A 11 6.86 6.34 -5.66
CA GLY A 11 7.56 7.62 -5.81
C GLY A 11 6.60 8.80 -5.98
N TYR A 12 5.55 8.62 -6.80
CA TYR A 12 4.51 9.63 -6.99
C TYR A 12 3.70 9.89 -5.71
N TRP A 13 3.27 8.84 -5.02
CA TRP A 13 2.45 8.95 -3.82
C TRP A 13 3.21 9.58 -2.65
N LEU A 14 4.47 9.19 -2.45
CA LEU A 14 5.35 9.81 -1.45
C LEU A 14 5.49 11.30 -1.67
N ASN A 15 5.72 11.75 -2.91
CA ASN A 15 5.80 13.18 -3.24
C ASN A 15 4.52 13.95 -2.89
N ARG A 16 3.35 13.30 -2.99
CA ARG A 16 2.05 13.92 -2.68
C ARG A 16 1.74 14.00 -1.18
N ILE A 17 2.20 13.04 -0.39
CA ILE A 17 1.96 12.99 1.07
C ILE A 17 3.08 13.65 1.88
N THR A 18 4.13 14.15 1.22
CA THR A 18 5.24 14.83 1.89
C THR A 18 4.76 16.19 2.41
N PRO A 19 4.88 16.49 3.71
CA PRO A 19 4.50 17.80 4.26
C PRO A 19 5.37 18.92 3.69
N GLN A 20 4.89 20.17 3.75
CA GLN A 20 5.55 21.35 3.16
C GLN A 20 6.99 21.62 3.65
N GLY A 21 7.45 20.95 4.71
CA GLY A 21 8.84 20.98 5.21
C GLY A 21 9.80 19.95 4.60
N GLY A 22 9.30 19.03 3.76
CA GLY A 22 10.09 17.92 3.20
C GLY A 22 10.32 16.78 4.20
N TYR A 23 10.41 15.55 3.69
CA TYR A 23 10.99 14.44 4.45
C TYR A 23 12.52 14.58 4.42
N ASP A 24 13.19 14.39 5.55
CA ASP A 24 14.64 14.22 5.56
C ASP A 24 15.00 13.10 4.57
N ARG A 25 16.03 13.29 3.74
CA ARG A 25 16.36 12.34 2.65
C ARG A 25 16.59 10.89 3.14
N ASN A 26 16.78 10.70 4.45
CA ASN A 26 16.99 9.42 5.12
C ASN A 26 15.83 8.97 6.02
N SER A 27 14.74 9.73 6.15
CA SER A 27 13.60 9.31 6.97
C SER A 27 12.88 8.16 6.28
N LEU A 28 12.88 7.00 6.91
CA LEU A 28 12.16 5.84 6.41
C LEU A 28 10.65 6.05 6.63
N PRO A 29 9.79 5.69 5.67
CA PRO A 29 8.33 5.73 5.83
C PRO A 29 7.87 4.57 6.72
N THR A 30 8.36 4.53 7.97
CA THR A 30 8.05 3.51 8.97
C THR A 30 7.02 4.04 9.96
N LEU A 31 6.30 3.09 10.56
CA LEU A 31 5.25 3.36 11.55
C LEU A 31 5.82 4.02 12.81
N ALA A 32 7.06 3.67 13.22
CA ALA A 32 7.70 4.25 14.39
C ALA A 32 8.07 5.74 14.22
N MET A 33 8.40 6.19 13.01
CA MET A 33 8.80 7.58 12.78
C MET A 33 7.62 8.53 12.55
N ASN A 34 6.56 8.05 11.88
CA ASN A 34 5.46 8.90 11.40
C ASN A 34 4.11 8.62 12.09
N GLY A 35 4.05 7.60 12.94
CA GLY A 35 2.82 7.15 13.58
C GLY A 35 1.91 6.31 12.67
N VAL A 36 0.95 5.64 13.31
CA VAL A 36 0.04 4.68 12.66
C VAL A 36 -0.84 5.36 11.62
N GLN A 37 -1.35 6.57 11.90
CA GLN A 37 -2.25 7.28 11.00
C GLN A 37 -1.57 7.64 9.67
N TRP A 38 -0.34 8.16 9.72
CA TRP A 38 0.41 8.47 8.51
C TRP A 38 0.76 7.19 7.73
N PHE A 39 1.15 6.12 8.42
CA PHE A 39 1.47 4.84 7.80
C PHE A 39 0.27 4.24 7.07
N ILE A 40 -0.95 4.34 7.63
CA ILE A 40 -2.18 3.89 6.96
C ILE A 40 -2.43 4.70 5.68
N VAL A 41 -2.31 6.03 5.73
CA VAL A 41 -2.50 6.91 4.56
C VAL A 41 -1.47 6.62 3.45
N TYR A 42 -0.24 6.26 3.83
CA TYR A 42 0.78 5.83 2.89
C TYR A 42 0.47 4.44 2.31
N ALA A 43 0.30 3.43 3.16
CA ALA A 43 0.30 2.02 2.77
C ALA A 43 -1.02 1.58 2.10
N LEU A 44 -2.17 2.04 2.61
CA LEU A 44 -3.50 1.60 2.17
C LEU A 44 -3.74 1.80 0.66
N PRO A 45 -3.55 3.00 0.06
CA PRO A 45 -3.76 3.19 -1.37
C PRO A 45 -2.76 2.41 -2.23
N LEU A 46 -1.50 2.29 -1.80
CA LEU A 46 -0.48 1.50 -2.49
C LEU A 46 -0.86 0.01 -2.55
N ILE A 47 -1.25 -0.57 -1.42
CA ILE A 47 -1.65 -1.98 -1.30
C ILE A 47 -2.94 -2.22 -2.09
N PHE A 48 -3.91 -1.31 -1.99
CA PHE A 48 -5.18 -1.40 -2.72
C PHE A 48 -4.97 -1.45 -4.23
N VAL A 49 -4.22 -0.48 -4.76
CA VAL A 49 -3.94 -0.40 -6.20
C VAL A 49 -3.15 -1.63 -6.69
N HIS A 50 -2.20 -2.12 -5.90
CA HIS A 50 -1.44 -3.31 -6.26
C HIS A 50 -2.32 -4.56 -6.39
N HIS A 51 -3.17 -4.83 -5.41
CA HIS A 51 -4.06 -5.99 -5.43
C HIS A 51 -5.13 -5.85 -6.51
N LEU A 52 -5.63 -4.63 -6.74
CA LEU A 52 -6.57 -4.35 -7.81
C LEU A 52 -5.95 -4.73 -9.17
N VAL A 53 -4.76 -4.20 -9.49
CA VAL A 53 -4.09 -4.53 -10.76
C VAL A 53 -3.75 -6.02 -10.84
N LEU A 54 -3.24 -6.62 -9.77
CA LEU A 54 -2.85 -8.02 -9.75
C LEU A 54 -4.03 -8.94 -10.06
N PHE A 55 -5.12 -8.83 -9.30
CA PHE A 55 -6.25 -9.75 -9.43
C PHE A 55 -7.12 -9.47 -10.66
N PHE A 56 -7.21 -8.22 -11.12
CA PHE A 56 -7.92 -7.91 -12.37
C PHE A 56 -7.16 -8.40 -13.60
N VAL A 57 -5.82 -8.30 -13.62
CA VAL A 57 -5.01 -8.85 -14.70
C VAL A 57 -5.04 -10.38 -14.68
N GLU A 58 -5.00 -11.00 -13.50
CA GLU A 58 -5.06 -12.45 -13.34
C GLU A 58 -6.43 -13.04 -13.71
N ALA A 59 -7.53 -12.34 -13.42
CA ALA A 59 -8.88 -12.80 -13.72
C ALA A 59 -9.17 -12.88 -15.23
N GLY A 60 -8.41 -12.18 -16.09
CA GLY A 60 -8.50 -12.30 -17.55
C GLY A 60 -9.85 -11.93 -18.18
N GLY A 61 -10.79 -11.35 -17.42
CA GLY A 61 -12.14 -11.00 -17.87
C GLY A 61 -13.02 -10.40 -16.77
N THR A 62 -14.15 -9.81 -17.13
CA THR A 62 -15.08 -9.12 -16.20
C THR A 62 -16.17 -10.02 -15.60
N MET A 63 -16.21 -11.30 -15.97
CA MET A 63 -17.24 -12.24 -15.52
C MET A 63 -17.32 -12.36 -13.99
N TYR A 64 -16.17 -12.25 -13.29
CA TYR A 64 -16.08 -12.36 -11.84
C TYR A 64 -15.85 -11.01 -11.13
N PHE A 65 -16.23 -9.88 -11.75
CA PHE A 65 -15.92 -8.54 -11.24
C PHE A 65 -16.16 -8.35 -9.74
N TRP A 66 -17.34 -8.70 -9.24
CA TRP A 66 -17.69 -8.53 -7.81
C TRP A 66 -16.90 -9.45 -6.89
N PHE A 67 -16.67 -10.69 -7.32
CA PHE A 67 -15.87 -11.65 -6.57
C PHE A 67 -14.40 -11.20 -6.49
N THR A 68 -13.84 -10.75 -7.61
CA THR A 68 -12.49 -10.18 -7.70
C THR A 68 -12.36 -8.93 -6.84
N LEU A 69 -13.36 -8.04 -6.84
CA LEU A 69 -13.35 -6.83 -6.00
C LEU A 69 -13.37 -7.17 -4.51
N PHE A 70 -14.20 -8.14 -4.09
CA PHE A 70 -14.23 -8.59 -2.70
C PHE A 70 -12.90 -9.24 -2.29
N LYS A 71 -12.32 -10.06 -3.17
CA LYS A 71 -10.98 -10.65 -2.99
C LYS A 71 -9.91 -9.58 -2.82
N VAL A 72 -9.92 -8.53 -3.65
CA VAL A 72 -9.04 -7.36 -3.52
C VAL A 72 -9.20 -6.72 -2.15
N LEU A 73 -10.42 -6.39 -1.74
CA LEU A 73 -10.67 -5.75 -0.43
C LEU A 73 -10.17 -6.60 0.73
N MET A 74 -10.49 -7.89 0.76
CA MET A 74 -10.05 -8.79 1.83
C MET A 74 -8.51 -8.94 1.85
N SER A 75 -7.87 -9.11 0.70
CA SER A 75 -6.41 -9.19 0.62
C SER A 75 -5.75 -7.90 1.08
N THR A 76 -6.31 -6.74 0.72
CA THR A 76 -5.75 -5.44 1.11
C THR A 76 -5.83 -5.19 2.61
N LEU A 77 -6.96 -5.55 3.23
CA LEU A 77 -7.14 -5.51 4.69
C LEU A 77 -6.16 -6.46 5.40
N PHE A 78 -6.02 -7.68 4.90
CA PHE A 78 -5.09 -8.66 5.46
C PHE A 78 -3.64 -8.19 5.37
N THR A 79 -3.20 -7.71 4.20
CA THR A 79 -1.84 -7.19 4.03
C THR A 79 -1.59 -5.96 4.89
N LEU A 80 -2.56 -5.04 5.00
CA LEU A 80 -2.43 -3.87 5.85
C LEU A 80 -2.28 -4.26 7.33
N ALA A 81 -3.12 -5.17 7.82
CA ALA A 81 -3.04 -5.68 9.19
C ALA A 81 -1.70 -6.38 9.45
N ALA A 82 -1.27 -7.25 8.52
CA ALA A 82 0.02 -7.94 8.61
C ALA A 82 1.20 -6.95 8.66
N LEU A 83 1.17 -5.89 7.85
CA LEU A 83 2.21 -4.85 7.87
C LEU A 83 2.22 -4.04 9.16
N ILE A 84 1.05 -3.70 9.71
CA ILE A 84 0.97 -2.99 11.01
C ILE A 84 1.54 -3.88 12.11
N ILE A 85 1.15 -5.16 12.16
CA ILE A 85 1.66 -6.12 13.16
C ILE A 85 3.18 -6.29 12.99
N ALA A 86 3.66 -6.47 11.76
CA ALA A 86 5.09 -6.59 11.48
C ALA A 86 5.86 -5.34 11.92
N GLN A 87 5.36 -4.15 11.61
CA GLN A 87 5.97 -2.90 12.08
C GLN A 87 5.95 -2.80 13.62
N LEU A 88 4.89 -3.23 14.30
CA LEU A 88 4.84 -3.23 15.77
C LEU A 88 5.82 -4.22 16.41
N LEU A 89 6.07 -5.36 15.77
CA LEU A 89 6.98 -6.40 16.25
C LEU A 89 8.45 -6.09 15.94
N PHE A 90 8.76 -5.57 14.76
CA PHE A 90 10.12 -5.37 14.26
C PHE A 90 10.62 -3.92 14.34
N SER A 91 9.75 -2.94 14.62
CA SER A 91 10.14 -1.52 14.76
C SER A 91 10.40 -1.11 16.21
N ARG A 92 10.72 -2.07 17.08
CA ARG A 92 11.38 -1.84 18.37
C ARG A 92 12.89 -1.96 18.22
#